data_AF-A0A1H4TLH9-F1
#
_entry.id   AF-A0A1H4TLH9-F1
#
_cell.length_a   1.000
_cell.length_b   1.000
_cell.length_c   1.000
_cell.angle_alpha   90.00
_cell.angle_beta   90.00
_cell.angle_gamma   90.00
#
_symmetry.space_group_name_H-M   'P 1'
#
loop_
_entity.id
_entity.type
_entity.pdbx_description
1 polymer ?
#
loop_
_entity_poly.entity_id
_entity_poly.type
_entity_poly.pdbx_seq_one_letter_code
_entity_poly.pdbx_strand_id
1 'polypeptide(L)'
;MPLQDSVALHRDVFSDSRVGEKIAGMARSKVADFARQLAFAALQISAFWALNFAGVWLVKRMVLPIPGNLVGMMTLYALLALGIVKLAWFETAGSFLIRHLAFFFVPITVGLMNAGYLLAARGLAILLILAVSAAVGILLAGWVSQVLLRKSPRTGDGM
;
A
#
# COMPACT_ATOMS: atom_id res chain seq x y z
N MET A 1 35.38 -51.32 -25.03
CA MET A 1 35.08 -49.91 -25.32
C MET A 1 33.81 -49.48 -24.56
N PRO A 2 33.90 -48.98 -23.31
CA PRO A 2 32.74 -48.60 -22.47
C PRO A 2 32.45 -47.08 -22.41
N LEU A 3 33.07 -46.26 -23.26
CA LEU A 3 33.03 -44.78 -23.16
C LEU A 3 31.92 -44.13 -24.01
N GLN A 4 31.26 -44.88 -24.90
CA GLN A 4 30.19 -44.35 -25.77
C GLN A 4 28.80 -44.40 -25.09
N ASP A 5 28.55 -45.39 -24.24
CA ASP A 5 27.26 -45.57 -23.56
C ASP A 5 27.00 -44.50 -22.48
N SER A 6 28.07 -43.98 -21.86
CA SER A 6 27.98 -42.92 -20.85
C SER A 6 27.59 -41.56 -21.45
N VAL A 7 27.91 -41.33 -22.72
CA VAL A 7 27.57 -40.08 -23.46
C VAL A 7 26.15 -40.14 -24.04
N ALA A 8 25.67 -41.33 -24.40
CA ALA A 8 24.29 -41.52 -24.86
C ALA A 8 23.26 -41.26 -23.74
N LEU A 9 23.49 -41.81 -22.54
CA LEU A 9 22.61 -41.66 -21.38
C LEU A 9 22.40 -40.19 -20.98
N HIS A 10 23.44 -39.35 -21.09
CA HIS A 10 23.37 -37.94 -20.69
C HIS A 10 22.63 -37.04 -21.70
N ARG A 11 22.42 -37.49 -22.96
CA ARG A 11 21.65 -36.76 -23.98
C ARG A 11 20.14 -37.03 -23.89
N ASP A 12 19.75 -38.21 -23.41
CA ASP A 12 18.34 -38.60 -23.28
C ASP A 12 17.62 -37.88 -22.14
N VAL A 13 18.34 -37.52 -21.07
CA VAL A 13 17.81 -36.73 -19.94
C VAL A 13 17.41 -35.31 -20.38
N PHE A 14 18.15 -34.71 -21.33
CA PHE A 14 17.90 -33.35 -21.81
C PHE A 14 16.90 -33.29 -22.99
N SER A 15 16.60 -34.43 -23.63
CA SER A 15 15.57 -34.57 -24.64
C SER A 15 14.20 -35.01 -24.07
N ASP A 16 14.08 -35.08 -22.74
CA ASP A 16 12.82 -35.43 -22.09
C ASP A 16 11.82 -34.27 -22.28
N SER A 17 10.96 -34.40 -23.28
CA SER A 17 9.85 -33.50 -23.58
C SER A 17 8.97 -33.21 -22.35
N ARG A 18 8.97 -34.10 -21.36
CA ARG A 18 8.32 -33.93 -20.06
C ARG A 18 8.90 -32.79 -19.23
N VAL A 19 10.20 -32.50 -19.35
CA VAL A 19 10.82 -31.37 -18.65
C VAL A 19 10.30 -30.06 -19.24
N GLY A 20 10.35 -29.90 -20.57
CA GLY A 20 9.85 -28.73 -21.29
C GLY A 20 8.36 -28.44 -21.03
N GLU A 21 7.52 -29.48 -21.01
CA GLU A 21 6.11 -29.38 -20.70
C GLU A 21 5.86 -28.95 -19.24
N LYS A 22 6.71 -29.39 -18.30
CA LYS A 22 6.66 -28.99 -16.88
C LYS A 22 7.06 -27.52 -16.67
N ILE A 23 8.06 -27.01 -17.41
CA ILE A 23 8.46 -25.59 -17.33
C ILE A 23 7.36 -24.69 -17.91
N ALA A 24 6.78 -25.08 -19.06
CA ALA A 24 5.68 -24.38 -19.69
C ALA A 24 4.42 -24.38 -18.78
N GLY A 25 4.10 -25.52 -18.16
CA GLY A 25 3.03 -25.64 -17.18
C GLY A 25 3.23 -24.77 -15.94
N MET A 26 4.45 -24.70 -15.42
CA MET A 26 4.80 -23.88 -14.24
C MET A 26 4.74 -22.37 -14.53
N ALA A 27 5.14 -21.94 -15.74
CA ALA A 27 4.98 -20.55 -16.17
C ALA A 27 3.50 -20.18 -16.30
N ARG A 28 2.68 -21.07 -16.90
CA ARG A 28 1.24 -20.83 -17.12
C ARG A 28 0.46 -20.72 -15.82
N SER A 29 0.77 -21.56 -14.82
CA SER A 29 0.11 -21.48 -13.51
C SER A 29 0.50 -20.24 -12.73
N LYS A 30 1.80 -19.89 -12.68
CA LYS A 30 2.27 -18.63 -12.04
C LYS A 30 1.62 -17.39 -12.66
N VAL A 31 1.47 -17.35 -13.99
CA VAL A 31 0.83 -16.23 -14.69
C VAL A 31 -0.67 -16.16 -14.37
N ALA A 32 -1.37 -17.30 -14.33
CA ALA A 32 -2.80 -17.33 -13.97
C ALA A 32 -3.04 -16.90 -12.52
N ASP A 33 -2.18 -17.33 -11.60
CA ASP A 33 -2.24 -16.92 -10.19
C ASP A 33 -1.91 -15.43 -10.01
N PHE A 34 -0.92 -14.92 -10.74
CA PHE A 34 -0.58 -13.50 -10.74
C PHE A 34 -1.72 -12.63 -11.30
N ALA A 35 -2.35 -13.06 -12.40
CA ALA A 35 -3.50 -12.36 -12.98
C ALA A 35 -4.70 -12.32 -12.01
N ARG A 36 -4.97 -13.43 -11.30
CA ARG A 36 -5.99 -13.46 -10.24
C ARG A 36 -5.65 -12.51 -9.10
N GLN A 37 -4.40 -12.50 -8.63
CA GLN A 37 -3.97 -11.58 -7.57
C GLN A 37 -4.12 -10.12 -7.99
N LEU A 38 -3.78 -9.79 -9.24
CA LEU A 38 -3.95 -8.45 -9.79
C LEU A 38 -5.43 -8.05 -9.83
N ALA A 39 -6.31 -8.97 -10.24
CA ALA A 39 -7.76 -8.74 -10.26
C ALA A 39 -8.33 -8.51 -8.85
N PHE A 40 -7.91 -9.30 -7.85
CA PHE A 40 -8.28 -9.07 -6.47
C PHE A 40 -7.76 -7.74 -5.94
N ALA A 41 -6.51 -7.38 -6.20
CA ALA A 41 -5.95 -6.09 -5.81
C ALA A 41 -6.70 -4.92 -6.47
N ALA A 42 -7.05 -5.03 -7.75
CA ALA A 42 -7.84 -4.02 -8.46
C ALA A 42 -9.25 -3.85 -7.85
N LEU A 43 -9.89 -4.95 -7.45
CA LEU A 43 -11.18 -4.91 -6.75
C LEU A 43 -11.07 -4.21 -5.38
N GLN A 44 -9.99 -4.44 -4.65
CA GLN A 44 -9.78 -3.77 -3.35
C GLN A 44 -9.45 -2.29 -3.53
N ILE A 45 -8.69 -1.93 -4.57
CA ILE A 45 -8.41 -0.53 -4.93
C ILE A 45 -9.70 0.19 -5.33
N SER A 46 -10.58 -0.46 -6.11
CA SER A 46 -11.87 0.14 -6.46
C SER A 46 -12.77 0.32 -5.23
N ALA A 47 -12.69 -0.58 -4.25
CA ALA A 47 -13.37 -0.41 -2.97
C ALA A 47 -12.84 0.79 -2.18
N PHE A 48 -11.50 0.99 -2.11
CA PHE A 48 -10.92 2.21 -1.52
C PHE A 48 -11.39 3.47 -2.24
N TRP A 49 -11.45 3.42 -3.57
CA TRP A 49 -11.91 4.53 -4.38
C TRP A 49 -13.39 4.87 -4.12
N ALA A 50 -14.25 3.85 -4.02
CA ALA A 50 -15.67 4.04 -3.67
C ALA A 50 -15.85 4.66 -2.28
N LEU A 51 -15.06 4.22 -1.29
CA LEU A 51 -15.07 4.81 0.06
C LEU A 51 -14.62 6.27 0.07
N ASN A 52 -13.55 6.59 -0.68
CA ASN A 52 -13.10 7.97 -0.83
C ASN A 52 -14.18 8.83 -1.50
N PHE A 53 -14.82 8.31 -2.56
CA PHE A 53 -15.92 8.99 -3.24
C PHE A 53 -17.10 9.27 -2.30
N ALA A 54 -17.49 8.29 -1.47
CA ALA A 54 -18.50 8.49 -0.44
C ALA A 54 -18.09 9.57 0.58
N GLY A 55 -16.82 9.58 1.01
CA GLY A 55 -16.28 10.61 1.90
C GLY A 55 -16.32 12.02 1.29
N VAL A 56 -15.95 12.16 0.01
CA VAL A 56 -16.02 13.43 -0.72
C VAL A 56 -17.48 13.89 -0.88
N TRP A 57 -18.39 12.97 -1.18
CA TRP A 57 -19.82 13.25 -1.30
C TRP A 57 -20.39 13.76 0.03
N LEU A 58 -20.00 13.14 1.15
CA LEU A 58 -20.40 13.55 2.49
C LEU A 58 -19.84 14.94 2.86
N VAL A 59 -18.56 15.20 2.59
CA VAL A 59 -17.94 16.52 2.83
C VAL A 59 -18.63 17.61 2.02
N LYS A 60 -18.96 17.34 0.74
CA LYS A 60 -19.70 18.30 -0.10
C LYS A 60 -21.08 18.62 0.47
N ARG A 61 -21.75 17.64 1.08
CA ARG A 61 -23.07 17.85 1.69
C ARG A 61 -23.01 18.62 3.01
N MET A 62 -21.97 18.39 3.81
CA MET A 62 -21.79 19.04 5.12
C MET A 62 -20.94 20.32 5.10
N VAL A 63 -20.40 20.73 3.94
CA VAL A 63 -19.55 21.93 3.76
C VAL A 63 -18.40 21.96 4.77
N LEU A 64 -17.80 20.79 5.03
CA LEU A 64 -16.73 20.66 6.03
C LEU A 64 -15.38 21.11 5.43
N PRO A 65 -14.57 21.94 6.11
CA PRO A 65 -13.24 22.35 5.66
C PRO A 65 -12.20 21.25 5.89
N ILE A 66 -12.53 20.00 5.55
CA ILE A 66 -11.66 18.83 5.72
C ILE A 66 -11.53 18.12 4.36
N PRO A 67 -10.32 17.72 3.94
CA PRO A 67 -10.12 16.90 2.75
C PRO A 67 -11.01 15.64 2.76
N GLY A 68 -11.71 15.36 1.66
CA GLY A 68 -12.61 14.20 1.55
C GLY A 68 -11.95 12.85 1.86
N ASN A 69 -10.64 12.71 1.61
CA ASN A 69 -9.89 11.49 1.92
C ASN A 69 -9.88 11.16 3.43
N LEU A 70 -9.76 12.17 4.31
CA LEU A 70 -9.80 11.97 5.76
C LEU A 70 -11.18 11.48 6.21
N VAL A 71 -12.24 12.00 5.59
CA VAL A 71 -13.61 11.54 5.86
C VAL A 71 -13.84 10.12 5.33
N GLY A 72 -13.25 9.78 4.18
CA GLY A 72 -13.21 8.41 3.67
C GLY A 72 -12.53 7.43 4.63
N MET A 73 -11.40 7.84 5.24
CA MET A 73 -10.71 7.07 6.28
C MET A 73 -11.59 6.90 7.53
N MET A 74 -12.23 7.96 8.01
CA MET A 74 -13.16 7.89 9.15
C MET A 74 -14.38 7.01 8.84
N THR A 75 -14.88 7.06 7.61
CA THR A 75 -16.00 6.23 7.14
C THR A 75 -15.59 4.75 7.13
N LEU A 76 -14.44 4.42 6.56
CA LEU A 76 -13.91 3.07 6.59
C LEU A 76 -13.71 2.59 8.03
N TYR A 77 -13.15 3.42 8.90
CA TYR A 77 -12.99 3.12 10.33
C TYR A 77 -14.34 2.84 11.00
N ALA A 78 -15.36 3.66 10.75
CA ALA A 78 -16.72 3.44 11.26
C ALA A 78 -17.32 2.12 10.75
N LEU A 79 -17.18 1.81 9.45
CA LEU A 79 -17.63 0.55 8.87
C LEU A 79 -16.90 -0.67 9.46
N LEU A 80 -15.62 -0.51 9.80
CA LEU A 80 -14.81 -1.52 10.48
C LEU A 80 -15.26 -1.72 11.93
N ALA A 81 -15.53 -0.62 12.64
CA ALA A 81 -16.01 -0.63 14.02
C ALA A 81 -17.42 -1.25 14.14
N LEU A 82 -18.27 -1.04 13.13
CA LEU A 82 -19.59 -1.66 13.01
C LEU A 82 -19.54 -3.13 12.58
N GLY A 83 -18.36 -3.67 12.23
CA GLY A 83 -18.18 -5.06 11.81
C GLY A 83 -18.75 -5.40 10.43
N ILE A 84 -19.24 -4.40 9.67
CA ILE A 84 -19.78 -4.57 8.32
C ILE A 84 -18.66 -4.95 7.34
N VAL A 85 -17.47 -4.38 7.56
CA VAL A 85 -16.29 -4.58 6.72
C VAL A 85 -15.18 -5.23 7.55
N LYS A 86 -14.49 -6.23 6.97
CA LYS A 86 -13.31 -6.86 7.59
C LYS A 86 -12.03 -6.25 7.04
N LEU A 87 -11.04 -6.02 7.91
CA LEU A 87 -9.76 -5.40 7.53
C LEU A 87 -9.01 -6.21 6.46
N ALA A 88 -9.11 -7.54 6.54
CA ALA A 88 -8.52 -8.47 5.57
C ALA A 88 -8.95 -8.21 4.11
N TRP A 89 -10.09 -7.55 3.89
CA TRP A 89 -10.59 -7.21 2.55
C TRP A 89 -9.80 -6.07 1.91
N PHE A 90 -9.05 -5.30 2.68
CA PHE A 90 -8.30 -4.13 2.20
C PHE A 90 -6.80 -4.26 2.42
N GLU A 91 -6.38 -5.26 3.21
CA GLU A 91 -5.00 -5.47 3.62
C GLU A 91 -4.06 -5.77 2.44
N THR A 92 -4.49 -6.60 1.48
CA THR A 92 -3.64 -6.97 0.33
C THR A 92 -3.29 -5.76 -0.53
N ALA A 93 -4.29 -4.98 -0.95
CA ALA A 93 -4.09 -3.79 -1.75
C ALA A 93 -3.41 -2.66 -0.97
N GLY A 94 -3.77 -2.48 0.31
CA GLY A 94 -3.11 -1.49 1.17
C GLY A 94 -1.62 -1.77 1.34
N SER A 95 -1.27 -3.01 1.70
CA SER A 95 0.12 -3.46 1.84
C SER A 95 0.88 -3.37 0.52
N PHE A 96 0.25 -3.75 -0.59
CA PHE A 96 0.83 -3.60 -1.92
C PHE A 96 1.13 -2.14 -2.26
N LEU A 97 0.18 -1.23 -2.03
CA LEU A 97 0.33 0.19 -2.35
C LEU A 97 1.40 0.86 -1.47
N ILE A 98 1.42 0.53 -0.18
CA ILE A 98 2.42 1.03 0.77
C ILE A 98 3.82 0.53 0.40
N ARG A 99 3.97 -0.75 0.03
CA ARG A 99 5.24 -1.31 -0.42
C ARG A 99 5.80 -0.59 -1.65
N HIS A 100 4.93 -0.16 -2.57
CA HIS A 100 5.30 0.55 -3.78
C HIS A 100 5.13 2.07 -3.68
N LEU A 101 4.99 2.62 -2.46
CA LEU A 101 4.79 4.05 -2.24
C LEU A 101 5.94 4.89 -2.82
N ALA A 102 7.18 4.40 -2.71
CA ALA A 102 8.37 5.00 -3.33
C ALA A 102 8.21 5.24 -4.85
N PHE A 103 7.59 4.30 -5.56
CA PHE A 103 7.32 4.43 -6.99
C PHE A 103 6.32 5.56 -7.29
N PHE A 104 5.29 5.74 -6.46
CA PHE A 104 4.34 6.83 -6.60
C PHE A 104 4.93 8.22 -6.27
N PHE A 105 6.01 8.28 -5.49
CA PHE A 105 6.70 9.55 -5.25
C PHE A 105 7.42 10.07 -6.51
N VAL A 106 7.88 9.19 -7.41
CA VAL A 106 8.58 9.60 -8.64
C VAL A 106 7.75 10.57 -9.51
N PRO A 107 6.51 10.27 -9.92
CA PRO A 107 5.71 11.21 -10.71
C PRO A 107 5.38 12.49 -9.94
N ILE A 108 5.19 12.40 -8.62
CA ILE A 108 4.92 13.57 -7.76
C ILE A 108 6.15 14.50 -7.73
N THR A 109 7.35 13.96 -7.56
CA THR A 109 8.59 14.75 -7.51
C THR A 109 8.98 15.30 -8.88
N VAL A 110 8.76 14.55 -9.97
CA VAL A 110 8.93 15.06 -11.33
C VAL A 110 7.96 16.21 -11.60
N GLY A 111 6.70 16.10 -11.17
CA GLY A 111 5.73 17.21 -11.23
C GLY A 111 6.19 18.44 -10.43
N LEU A 112 6.84 18.23 -9.28
CA LEU A 112 7.41 19.31 -8.48
C LEU A 112 8.55 20.06 -9.19
N MET A 113 9.27 19.42 -10.12
CA MET A 113 10.32 20.09 -10.91
C MET A 113 9.75 21.25 -11.75
N ASN A 114 8.47 21.20 -12.13
CA ASN A 114 7.80 22.32 -12.81
C ASN A 114 7.70 23.57 -11.93
N ALA A 115 7.68 23.39 -10.61
CA ALA A 115 7.76 24.48 -9.63
C ALA A 115 9.21 24.82 -9.23
N GLY A 116 10.22 24.30 -9.94
CA GLY A 116 11.64 24.36 -9.57
C GLY A 116 12.16 25.78 -9.30
N TYR A 117 11.67 26.80 -10.01
CA TYR A 117 12.04 28.20 -9.75
C TYR A 117 11.65 28.65 -8.33
N LEU A 118 10.47 28.26 -7.85
CA LEU A 118 10.01 28.59 -6.50
C LEU A 118 10.85 27.88 -5.43
N LEU A 119 11.25 26.63 -5.69
CA LEU A 119 12.18 25.90 -4.83
C LEU A 119 13.59 26.51 -4.85
N ALA A 120 14.08 26.99 -5.99
CA ALA A 120 15.39 27.64 -6.05
C ALA A 120 15.39 28.97 -5.27
N ALA A 121 14.32 29.76 -5.40
CA ALA A 121 14.22 31.06 -4.74
C ALA A 121 13.92 30.96 -3.22
N ARG A 122 13.10 29.99 -2.79
CA ARG A 122 12.58 29.90 -1.41
C ARG A 122 12.66 28.50 -0.80
N GLY A 123 13.43 27.58 -1.38
CA GLY A 123 13.47 26.17 -0.96
C GLY A 123 13.85 25.98 0.50
N LEU A 124 14.82 26.75 1.01
CA LEU A 124 15.20 26.71 2.44
C LEU A 124 14.04 27.14 3.34
N ALA A 125 13.31 28.20 2.99
CA ALA A 125 12.16 28.66 3.77
C ALA A 125 11.01 27.64 3.75
N ILE A 126 10.75 27.02 2.59
CA ILE A 126 9.75 25.94 2.44
C ILE A 126 10.15 24.74 3.31
N LEU A 127 11.39 24.30 3.23
CA LEU A 127 11.90 23.15 3.99
C LEU A 127 11.79 23.39 5.50
N LEU A 128 12.15 24.58 5.96
CA LEU A 128 12.04 24.96 7.37
C LEU A 128 10.58 24.98 7.84
N ILE A 129 9.67 25.57 7.08
CA ILE A 129 8.23 25.57 7.40
C ILE A 129 7.65 24.15 7.42
N LEU A 130 8.02 23.30 6.47
CA LEU A 130 7.55 21.91 6.43
C LEU A 130 8.08 21.11 7.63
N ALA A 131 9.36 21.26 7.95
CA ALA A 131 9.98 20.58 9.08
C ALA A 131 9.37 21.02 10.41
N VAL A 132 9.20 22.33 10.63
CA VAL A 132 8.57 22.87 11.84
C VAL A 132 7.10 22.43 11.92
N SER A 133 6.35 22.50 10.82
CA SER A 133 4.94 22.05 10.78
C SER A 133 4.81 20.56 11.12
N ALA A 134 5.63 19.71 10.51
CA ALA A 134 5.65 18.28 10.80
C ALA A 134 6.03 17.99 12.26
N ALA A 135 7.06 18.66 12.78
CA ALA A 135 7.49 18.51 14.17
C ALA A 135 6.37 18.92 15.15
N VAL A 136 5.76 20.08 14.94
CA VAL A 136 4.63 20.56 15.75
C VAL A 136 3.45 19.59 15.68
N GLY A 137 3.09 19.12 14.48
CA GLY A 137 2.01 18.16 14.29
C GLY A 137 2.25 16.83 15.04
N ILE A 138 3.46 16.29 14.96
CA ILE A 138 3.86 15.06 15.66
C ILE A 138 3.85 15.28 17.18
N LEU A 139 4.39 16.40 17.67
CA LEU A 139 4.42 16.73 19.09
C LEU A 139 3.00 16.90 19.65
N LEU A 140 2.12 17.62 18.95
CA LEU A 140 0.74 17.81 19.36
C LEU A 140 -0.03 16.48 19.35
N ALA A 141 0.09 15.68 18.30
CA ALA A 141 -0.57 14.37 18.23
C ALA A 141 -0.07 13.43 19.35
N GLY A 142 1.24 13.41 19.59
CA GLY A 142 1.86 12.66 20.68
C GLY A 142 1.38 13.13 22.05
N TRP A 143 1.32 14.45 22.27
CA TRP A 143 0.84 15.02 23.52
C TRP A 143 -0.64 14.71 23.77
N VAL A 144 -1.49 14.85 22.76
CA VAL A 144 -2.91 14.47 22.84
C VAL A 144 -3.05 12.98 23.19
N SER A 145 -2.30 12.11 22.52
CA SER A 145 -2.27 10.67 22.82
C SER A 145 -1.86 10.41 24.27
N GLN A 146 -0.80 11.05 24.75
CA GLN A 146 -0.32 10.91 26.13
C GLN A 146 -1.34 11.42 27.16
N VAL A 147 -2.03 12.52 26.89
CA VAL A 147 -3.07 13.07 27.77
C VAL A 147 -4.26 12.11 27.86
N LEU A 148 -4.68 11.53 26.73
CA LEU A 148 -5.75 10.53 26.70
C LEU A 148 -5.34 9.24 27.43
N LEU A 149 -4.10 8.77 27.23
CA LEU A 149 -3.56 7.58 27.91
C LEU A 149 -3.34 7.79 29.42
N ARG A 150 -3.01 9.02 29.86
CA ARG A 150 -2.88 9.35 31.29
C ARG A 150 -4.19 9.23 32.06
N LYS A 151 -5.33 9.25 31.37
CA LYS A 151 -6.67 9.09 31.98
C LYS A 151 -7.14 7.64 32.09
N SER A 152 -6.36 6.65 31.65
CA SER A 152 -6.62 5.25 31.93
C SER A 152 -5.77 4.80 33.12
N PRO A 153 -6.34 4.64 34.33
CA PRO A 153 -5.70 3.89 35.39
C PRO A 153 -5.37 2.50 34.85
N ARG A 154 -4.15 2.04 35.11
CA ARG A 154 -3.74 0.65 34.87
C ARG A 154 -4.74 -0.29 35.54
N THR A 155 -5.65 -0.88 34.78
CA THR A 155 -6.39 -2.06 35.23
C THR A 155 -5.54 -3.28 34.88
N GLY A 156 -4.84 -3.79 35.89
CA GLY A 156 -4.41 -5.19 35.98
C GLY A 156 -3.00 -5.51 35.51
N ASP A 157 -2.02 -5.31 36.38
CA ASP A 157 -1.01 -6.35 36.64
C ASP A 157 -1.60 -7.32 37.69
N GLY A 158 -1.43 -8.63 37.49
CA GLY A 158 -1.80 -9.72 38.41
C GLY A 158 -3.10 -10.43 38.02
N MET A 159 -3.14 -11.74 37.73
CA MET A 159 -2.29 -12.87 38.09
C MET A 159 -2.07 -13.82 36.91
#